data_AF-A0AAD6ZZC2-F1
#
_entry.id   AF-A0AAD6ZZC2-F1
#
_cell.length_a   1.000
_cell.length_b   1.000
_cell.length_c   1.000
_cell.angle_alpha   90.00
_cell.angle_beta   90.00
_cell.angle_gamma   90.00
#
_symmetry.space_group_name_H-M   'P 1'
#
loop_
_entity.id
_entity.type
_entity.pdbx_description
1 polymer ?
#
loop_
_entity_poly.entity_id
_entity_poly.type
_entity_poly.pdbx_seq_one_letter_code
_entity_poly.pdbx_strand_id
1 'polypeptide(L)'
;MAIQARRGKKYSALSAFEAQDRLFLSCFIVTSHILRMIRKVNIPTVTITTQRLIVIEPFFMPIPGAPCCNNCDPDLFEVDVVTVVPPARERPGRGSKPTAELTAAVTDRLNLWCSVTVSCDFPRQSIITGKLILPNKVIEKISDRPQAVTTPDIFFSSIEWKWGTHDNCRYGNEVVAVIGDILRDYPDAEQEKRDAAQQEKAFLELTVKANKQLREKHKAIFQECWHAVFNITTEKMVTRGRGATK
;
A
#
# COMPACT_ATOMS: atom_id res chain seq x y z
N MET A 1 -24.08 -28.35 22.25
CA MET A 1 -23.94 -26.97 22.76
C MET A 1 -24.09 -26.02 21.58
N ALA A 2 -25.13 -25.18 21.55
CA ALA A 2 -25.37 -24.26 20.44
C ALA A 2 -24.56 -22.97 20.62
N ILE A 3 -23.65 -22.71 19.68
CA ILE A 3 -22.89 -21.45 19.63
C ILE A 3 -23.84 -20.37 19.08
N GLN A 4 -24.39 -19.53 19.95
CA GLN A 4 -25.14 -18.35 19.53
C GLN A 4 -24.17 -17.34 18.91
N ALA A 5 -24.24 -17.20 17.57
CA ALA A 5 -23.52 -16.17 16.85
C ALA A 5 -23.98 -14.78 17.31
N ARG A 6 -23.07 -14.02 17.93
CA ARG A 6 -23.29 -12.62 18.29
C ARG A 6 -23.49 -11.81 17.01
N ARG A 7 -24.74 -11.44 16.70
CA ARG A 7 -25.05 -10.52 15.60
C ARG A 7 -24.43 -9.15 15.90
N GLY A 8 -23.38 -8.79 15.15
CA GLY A 8 -22.75 -7.48 15.22
C GLY A 8 -23.74 -6.35 14.93
N LYS A 9 -23.51 -5.18 15.53
CA LYS A 9 -24.28 -3.95 15.28
C LYS A 9 -24.26 -3.60 13.79
N LYS A 10 -25.43 -3.35 13.19
CA LYS A 10 -25.53 -2.86 11.81
C LYS A 10 -25.07 -1.40 11.77
N TYR A 11 -23.86 -1.14 11.28
CA TYR A 11 -23.44 0.22 10.88
C TYR A 11 -24.29 0.69 9.72
N SER A 12 -24.63 1.97 9.60
CA SER A 12 -25.29 2.54 8.43
C SER A 12 -24.29 2.64 7.27
N ALA A 13 -24.75 2.47 6.02
CA ALA A 13 -23.88 2.67 4.85
C ALA A 13 -23.50 4.16 4.73
N LEU A 14 -22.24 4.47 4.44
CA LEU A 14 -21.72 5.83 4.36
C LEU A 14 -21.83 6.41 2.94
N SER A 15 -22.15 5.59 1.93
CA SER A 15 -22.37 6.01 0.54
C SER A 15 -23.36 5.12 -0.20
N ALA A 16 -23.88 5.62 -1.34
CA ALA A 16 -24.80 4.86 -2.21
C ALA A 16 -24.14 3.59 -2.79
N PHE A 17 -22.86 3.68 -3.18
CA PHE A 17 -22.08 2.52 -3.63
C PHE A 17 -21.92 1.48 -2.53
N GLU A 18 -21.61 1.92 -1.30
CA GLU A 18 -21.51 1.01 -0.16
C GLU A 18 -22.86 0.35 0.18
N ALA A 19 -23.98 1.07 0.02
CA ALA A 19 -25.30 0.49 0.22
C ALA A 19 -25.62 -0.61 -0.82
N GLN A 20 -25.27 -0.39 -2.08
CA GLN A 20 -25.42 -1.36 -3.17
C GLN A 20 -24.49 -2.57 -2.99
N ASP A 21 -23.21 -2.34 -2.75
CA ASP A 21 -22.21 -3.37 -2.51
C ASP A 21 -22.55 -4.19 -1.27
N ARG A 22 -23.05 -3.57 -0.20
CA ARG A 22 -23.45 -4.30 1.01
C ARG A 22 -24.65 -5.21 0.77
N LEU A 23 -25.61 -4.79 -0.06
CA LEU A 23 -26.74 -5.64 -0.44
C LEU A 23 -26.24 -6.86 -1.23
N PHE A 24 -25.34 -6.63 -2.19
CA PHE A 24 -24.73 -7.68 -3.00
C PHE A 24 -23.87 -8.63 -2.14
N LEU A 25 -22.99 -8.09 -1.30
CA LEU A 25 -22.12 -8.86 -0.40
C LEU A 25 -22.90 -9.61 0.67
N SER A 26 -24.06 -9.10 1.12
CA SER A 26 -24.92 -9.83 2.05
C SER A 26 -25.40 -11.16 1.47
N CYS A 27 -25.54 -11.27 0.14
CA CYS A 27 -25.91 -12.51 -0.54
C CYS A 27 -24.84 -13.60 -0.41
N PHE A 28 -23.57 -13.23 -0.21
CA PHE A 28 -22.47 -14.16 0.04
C PHE A 28 -22.34 -14.55 1.52
N ILE A 29 -22.96 -13.78 2.42
CA ILE A 29 -22.94 -14.02 3.87
C ILE A 29 -24.17 -14.82 4.32
N VAL A 30 -25.26 -14.81 3.55
CA VAL A 30 -26.47 -15.59 3.83
C VAL A 30 -26.21 -17.07 3.50
N THR A 31 -25.69 -17.80 4.48
CA THR A 31 -25.41 -19.25 4.40
C THR A 31 -26.64 -20.12 4.68
N SER A 32 -27.73 -19.55 5.18
CA SER A 32 -28.91 -20.29 5.65
C SER A 32 -30.03 -20.44 4.63
N HIS A 33 -29.89 -19.88 3.42
CA HIS A 33 -30.91 -19.93 2.37
C HIS A 33 -30.32 -20.42 1.05
N ILE A 34 -31.11 -21.15 0.26
CA ILE A 34 -30.69 -21.62 -1.06
C ILE A 34 -30.24 -20.42 -1.91
N LEU A 35 -28.99 -20.39 -2.38
CA LEU A 35 -28.44 -19.28 -3.17
C LEU A 35 -29.29 -18.99 -4.42
N ARG A 36 -29.96 -20.02 -4.96
CA ARG A 36 -30.87 -19.92 -6.10
C ARG A 36 -32.13 -19.08 -5.81
N MET A 37 -32.61 -19.05 -4.56
CA MET A 37 -33.69 -18.15 -4.14
C MET A 37 -33.18 -16.70 -4.01
N ILE A 38 -31.96 -16.51 -3.50
CA ILE A 38 -31.36 -15.18 -3.33
C ILE A 38 -31.14 -14.48 -4.68
N ARG A 39 -30.68 -15.20 -5.71
CA ARG A 39 -30.48 -14.65 -7.07
C ARG A 39 -31.76 -14.12 -7.73
N LYS A 40 -32.94 -14.68 -7.41
CA LYS A 40 -34.22 -14.21 -7.96
C LYS A 40 -34.76 -12.94 -7.31
N VAL A 41 -34.45 -12.72 -6.03
CA VAL A 41 -34.91 -11.53 -5.28
C VAL A 41 -34.20 -10.24 -5.73
N ASN A 42 -33.01 -10.35 -6.34
CA ASN A 42 -32.20 -9.20 -6.79
C ASN A 42 -32.38 -8.82 -8.27
N ILE A 43 -33.40 -9.32 -8.97
CA ILE A 43 -33.85 -8.68 -10.21
C ILE A 43 -34.50 -7.35 -9.77
N PRO A 44 -34.16 -6.19 -10.37
CA PRO A 44 -34.46 -4.84 -9.85
C PRO A 44 -35.94 -4.47 -9.64
N THR A 45 -36.84 -5.44 -9.81
CA THR A 45 -38.29 -5.29 -9.63
C THR A 45 -38.78 -5.65 -8.22
N VAL A 46 -37.95 -6.21 -7.34
CA VAL A 46 -38.41 -6.63 -6.00
C VAL A 46 -37.84 -5.74 -4.92
N THR A 47 -38.65 -4.78 -4.48
CA THR A 47 -38.44 -4.00 -3.26
C THR A 47 -38.34 -4.96 -2.07
N ILE A 48 -37.16 -5.08 -1.47
CA ILE A 48 -36.96 -5.83 -0.22
C ILE A 48 -37.52 -4.98 0.93
N THR A 49 -38.84 -5.04 1.13
CA THR A 49 -39.45 -4.61 2.40
C THR A 49 -39.18 -5.67 3.45
N THR A 50 -38.58 -5.26 4.55
CA THR A 50 -38.03 -6.06 5.66
C THR A 50 -39.04 -6.94 6.42
N GLN A 51 -40.25 -7.18 5.93
CA GLN A 51 -41.28 -7.90 6.68
C GLN A 51 -41.95 -9.07 5.97
N ARG A 52 -41.75 -9.31 4.67
CA ARG A 52 -42.21 -10.56 4.04
C ARG A 52 -41.25 -10.92 2.89
N LEU A 53 -40.34 -11.86 3.13
CA LEU A 53 -39.79 -12.66 2.05
C LEU A 53 -40.98 -13.35 1.39
N ILE A 54 -41.41 -12.84 0.23
CA ILE A 54 -42.36 -13.55 -0.61
C ILE A 54 -41.65 -14.86 -0.97
N VAL A 55 -42.09 -15.95 -0.34
CA VAL A 55 -41.71 -17.30 -0.71
C VAL A 55 -42.33 -17.54 -2.07
N ILE A 56 -41.58 -17.23 -3.13
CA ILE A 56 -41.92 -17.71 -4.46
C ILE A 56 -41.80 -19.23 -4.36
N GLU A 57 -42.93 -19.93 -4.47
CA GLU A 57 -43.01 -21.40 -4.47
C GLU A 57 -41.93 -22.02 -5.38
N PRO A 58 -41.41 -23.20 -5.03
CA PRO A 58 -40.21 -23.74 -5.64
C PRO A 58 -40.55 -24.32 -7.03
N PHE A 59 -40.55 -23.48 -8.06
CA PHE A 59 -40.64 -23.90 -9.46
C PHE A 59 -39.40 -24.67 -9.96
N PHE A 60 -38.54 -25.18 -9.07
CA PHE A 60 -37.37 -25.97 -9.46
C PHE A 60 -37.31 -27.24 -8.63
N MET A 61 -37.71 -28.35 -9.25
CA MET A 61 -37.38 -29.66 -8.73
C MET A 61 -35.87 -29.89 -8.83
N PRO A 62 -35.21 -30.39 -7.78
CA PRO A 62 -33.79 -30.77 -7.86
C PRO A 62 -33.63 -31.85 -8.94
N ILE A 63 -32.58 -31.71 -9.76
CA ILE A 63 -32.22 -32.75 -10.72
C ILE A 63 -31.71 -33.95 -9.92
N PRO A 64 -32.28 -35.16 -10.08
CA PRO A 64 -31.83 -36.34 -9.35
C PRO A 64 -30.32 -36.58 -9.56
N GLY A 65 -29.57 -36.68 -8.47
CA GLY A 65 -28.12 -36.93 -8.50
C GLY A 65 -27.23 -35.70 -8.70
N ALA A 66 -27.79 -34.49 -8.86
CA ALA A 66 -27.00 -33.27 -8.92
C ALA A 66 -27.01 -32.51 -7.58
N PRO A 67 -25.87 -31.96 -7.13
CA PRO A 67 -25.83 -31.11 -5.94
C PRO A 67 -26.64 -29.82 -6.18
N CYS A 68 -27.38 -29.36 -5.17
CA CYS A 68 -28.29 -28.23 -5.29
C CYS A 68 -27.58 -26.88 -5.25
N CYS A 69 -26.85 -26.59 -4.16
CA CYS A 69 -25.91 -25.48 -4.01
C CYS A 69 -25.10 -25.67 -2.72
N ASN A 70 -24.01 -24.93 -2.55
CA ASN A 70 -23.17 -24.98 -1.34
C ASN A 70 -23.89 -24.67 -0.02
N ASN A 71 -25.06 -24.02 -0.05
CA ASN A 71 -25.88 -23.81 1.15
C ASN A 71 -26.81 -25.00 1.47
N CYS A 72 -27.16 -25.84 0.48
CA CYS A 72 -28.01 -27.02 0.67
C CYS A 72 -27.19 -28.28 0.95
N ASP A 73 -26.12 -28.45 0.18
CA ASP A 73 -25.25 -29.63 0.20
C ASP A 73 -23.79 -29.19 0.43
N PRO A 74 -23.46 -28.55 1.56
CA PRO A 74 -22.14 -27.96 1.79
C PRO A 74 -20.99 -28.97 1.63
N ASP A 75 -21.22 -30.22 2.00
CA ASP A 75 -20.22 -31.29 1.92
C ASP A 75 -19.87 -31.71 0.48
N LEU A 76 -20.68 -31.31 -0.50
CA LEU A 76 -20.46 -31.59 -1.93
C LEU A 76 -19.69 -30.49 -2.65
N PHE A 77 -19.29 -29.43 -1.94
CA PHE A 77 -18.51 -28.32 -2.49
C PHE A 77 -17.21 -28.15 -1.69
N GLU A 78 -16.09 -28.08 -2.40
CA GLU A 78 -14.81 -27.73 -1.77
C GLU A 78 -14.87 -26.29 -1.26
N VAL A 79 -14.63 -26.12 0.04
CA VAL A 79 -14.59 -24.80 0.67
C VAL A 79 -13.18 -24.25 0.49
N ASP A 80 -13.00 -23.43 -0.54
CA ASP A 80 -11.80 -22.60 -0.65
C ASP A 80 -11.74 -21.64 0.53
N VAL A 81 -10.79 -21.87 1.45
CA VAL A 81 -10.53 -20.97 2.56
C VAL A 81 -9.80 -19.75 2.02
N VAL A 82 -10.56 -18.75 1.58
CA VAL A 82 -10.01 -17.44 1.19
C VAL A 82 -9.55 -16.72 2.46
N THR A 83 -8.24 -16.73 2.70
CA THR A 83 -7.66 -15.94 3.79
C THR A 83 -7.54 -14.49 3.33
N VAL A 84 -8.44 -13.63 3.79
CA VAL A 84 -8.34 -12.18 3.55
C VAL A 84 -7.31 -11.59 4.51
N VAL A 85 -6.09 -11.42 4.03
CA VAL A 85 -5.05 -10.68 4.76
C VAL A 85 -5.25 -9.20 4.44
N PRO A 86 -5.67 -8.35 5.42
CA PRO A 86 -5.71 -6.92 5.18
C PRO A 86 -4.28 -6.45 4.89
N PRO A 87 -4.04 -5.64 3.85
CA PRO A 87 -2.71 -5.12 3.59
C PRO A 87 -2.23 -4.36 4.83
N ALA A 88 -0.97 -4.55 5.20
CA ALA A 88 -0.36 -3.85 6.32
C ALA A 88 -0.52 -2.34 6.08
N ARG A 89 -1.36 -1.69 6.89
CA ARG A 89 -1.56 -0.26 6.81
C ARG A 89 -0.38 0.41 7.49
N GLU A 90 0.59 0.81 6.70
CA GLU A 90 1.61 1.74 7.16
C GLU A 90 0.90 3.02 7.59
N ARG A 91 1.12 3.44 8.84
CA ARG A 91 0.64 4.74 9.27
C ARG A 91 1.61 5.76 8.70
N PRO A 92 1.19 6.65 7.80
CA PRO A 92 2.05 7.73 7.36
C PRO A 92 2.51 8.53 8.58
N GLY A 93 3.80 8.90 8.58
CA GLY A 93 4.41 9.62 9.69
C GLY A 93 3.66 10.91 10.03
N ARG A 94 3.85 11.42 11.26
CA ARG A 94 3.32 12.73 11.66
C ARG A 94 4.10 13.83 10.94
N GLY A 95 3.66 14.20 9.73
CA GLY A 95 4.16 15.34 8.98
C GLY A 95 3.64 16.67 9.54
N SER A 96 4.35 17.76 9.21
CA SER A 96 3.82 19.12 9.39
C SER A 96 2.57 19.30 8.53
N LYS A 97 1.63 20.14 8.99
CA LYS A 97 0.45 20.45 8.20
C LYS A 97 0.89 21.33 7.01
N PRO A 98 0.50 21.01 5.77
CA PRO A 98 0.87 21.83 4.61
C PRO A 98 0.28 23.23 4.72
N THR A 99 0.93 24.19 4.05
CA THR A 99 0.40 25.54 3.93
C THR A 99 -0.92 25.53 3.16
N ALA A 100 -1.80 26.51 3.42
CA ALA A 100 -3.07 26.62 2.71
C ALA A 100 -2.86 26.81 1.20
N GLU A 101 -1.81 27.54 0.81
CA GLU A 101 -1.43 27.75 -0.59
C GLU A 101 -1.04 26.44 -1.29
N LEU A 102 -0.19 25.62 -0.66
CA LEU A 102 0.18 24.31 -1.18
C LEU A 102 -1.05 23.39 -1.29
N THR A 103 -1.92 23.40 -0.28
CA THR A 103 -3.15 22.59 -0.27
C THR A 103 -4.06 22.96 -1.44
N ALA A 104 -4.24 24.27 -1.70
CA ALA A 104 -5.03 24.77 -2.82
C ALA A 104 -4.37 24.41 -4.17
N ALA A 105 -3.06 24.62 -4.32
CA ALA A 105 -2.32 24.30 -5.53
C ALA A 105 -2.42 22.81 -5.89
N VAL A 106 -2.26 21.91 -4.91
CA VAL A 106 -2.43 20.46 -5.08
C VAL A 106 -3.86 20.14 -5.51
N THR A 107 -4.85 20.71 -4.84
CA THR A 107 -6.27 20.46 -5.15
C THR A 107 -6.61 20.89 -6.58
N ASP A 108 -6.23 22.10 -6.98
CA ASP A 108 -6.50 22.65 -8.31
C ASP A 108 -5.80 21.84 -9.41
N ARG A 109 -4.55 21.47 -9.18
CA ARG A 109 -3.77 20.70 -10.16
C ARG A 109 -4.30 19.28 -10.33
N LEU A 110 -4.72 18.62 -9.25
CA LEU A 110 -5.35 17.30 -9.33
C LEU A 110 -6.72 17.35 -10.02
N ASN A 111 -7.53 18.39 -9.75
CA ASN A 111 -8.79 18.59 -10.47
C ASN A 111 -8.57 18.83 -11.97
N LEU A 112 -7.54 19.61 -12.34
CA LEU A 112 -7.16 19.80 -13.73
C LEU A 112 -6.71 18.49 -14.37
N TRP A 113 -5.84 17.73 -13.70
CA TRP A 113 -5.38 16.42 -14.16
C TRP A 113 -6.57 15.47 -14.39
N CYS A 114 -7.55 15.44 -13.49
CA CYS A 114 -8.78 14.66 -13.68
C CYS A 114 -9.54 15.07 -14.94
N SER A 115 -9.70 16.37 -15.19
CA SER A 115 -10.39 16.88 -16.38
C SER A 115 -9.68 16.50 -17.68
N VAL A 116 -8.35 16.63 -17.69
CA VAL A 116 -7.51 16.24 -18.83
C VAL A 116 -7.58 14.72 -19.05
N THR A 117 -7.46 13.93 -18.00
CA THR A 117 -7.49 12.47 -18.07
C THR A 117 -8.81 11.95 -18.63
N VAL A 118 -9.95 12.49 -18.17
CA VAL A 118 -11.27 12.14 -18.72
C VAL A 118 -11.34 12.48 -20.21
N SER A 119 -10.85 13.66 -20.59
CA SER A 119 -10.90 14.12 -21.99
C SER A 119 -10.02 13.30 -22.93
N CYS A 120 -8.84 12.88 -22.45
CA CYS A 120 -7.84 12.15 -23.23
C CYS A 120 -8.11 10.64 -23.29
N ASP A 121 -8.30 9.99 -22.14
CA ASP A 121 -8.41 8.53 -22.07
C ASP A 121 -9.83 8.05 -22.37
N PHE A 122 -10.82 8.90 -22.18
CA PHE A 122 -12.21 8.53 -22.38
C PHE A 122 -12.99 9.53 -23.25
N PRO A 123 -12.58 9.69 -24.52
CA PRO A 123 -13.27 10.60 -25.42
C PRO A 123 -14.71 10.12 -25.65
N ARG A 124 -15.64 11.08 -25.71
CA ARG A 124 -17.06 10.88 -26.09
C ARG A 124 -17.92 10.06 -25.14
N GLN A 125 -17.45 9.73 -23.93
CA GLN A 125 -18.34 9.19 -22.91
C GLN A 125 -18.80 10.28 -21.92
N SER A 126 -19.98 10.07 -21.34
CA SER A 126 -20.52 10.92 -20.27
C SER A 126 -20.56 10.22 -18.91
N ILE A 127 -20.24 8.92 -18.86
CA ILE A 127 -20.42 8.09 -17.66
C ILE A 127 -19.26 8.24 -16.69
N ILE A 128 -18.00 8.09 -17.14
CA ILE A 128 -16.85 8.29 -16.25
C ILE A 128 -16.57 9.78 -16.15
N THR A 129 -16.68 10.29 -14.93
CA THR A 129 -16.38 11.66 -14.56
C THR A 129 -15.06 11.71 -13.78
N GLY A 130 -14.43 12.88 -13.68
CA GLY A 130 -13.19 13.03 -12.92
C GLY A 130 -13.33 12.57 -11.46
N LYS A 131 -14.52 12.74 -10.86
CA LYS A 131 -14.85 12.28 -9.50
C LYS A 131 -14.89 10.76 -9.36
N LEU A 132 -15.14 10.01 -10.45
CA LEU A 132 -15.07 8.56 -10.46
C LEU A 132 -13.61 8.08 -10.55
N ILE A 133 -12.77 8.79 -11.30
CA ILE A 133 -11.33 8.48 -11.42
C ILE A 133 -10.62 8.79 -10.11
N LEU A 134 -10.73 10.03 -9.61
CA LEU A 134 -10.11 10.48 -8.37
C LEU A 134 -11.17 11.19 -7.50
N PRO A 135 -11.76 10.49 -6.52
CA PRO A 135 -12.78 11.08 -5.66
C PRO A 135 -12.26 12.25 -4.84
N ASN A 136 -13.10 13.26 -4.57
CA ASN A 136 -12.72 14.43 -3.76
C ASN A 136 -12.12 14.05 -2.40
N LYS A 137 -12.62 12.99 -1.75
CA LYS A 137 -12.06 12.49 -0.48
C LYS A 137 -10.61 12.00 -0.60
N VAL A 138 -10.24 11.48 -1.77
CA VAL A 138 -8.87 11.07 -2.07
C VAL A 138 -8.02 12.30 -2.31
N ILE A 139 -8.53 13.28 -3.07
CA ILE A 139 -7.86 14.58 -3.29
C ILE A 139 -7.60 15.27 -1.95
N GLU A 140 -8.58 15.35 -1.06
CA GLU A 140 -8.45 15.93 0.29
C GLU A 140 -7.35 15.24 1.10
N LYS A 141 -7.30 13.90 1.09
CA LYS A 141 -6.26 13.13 1.78
C LYS A 141 -4.86 13.38 1.19
N ILE A 142 -4.76 13.53 -0.12
CA ILE A 142 -3.50 13.86 -0.80
C ILE A 142 -3.08 15.29 -0.44
N SER A 143 -4.00 16.26 -0.53
CA SER A 143 -3.72 17.66 -0.23
C SER A 143 -3.39 17.91 1.23
N ASP A 144 -3.90 17.09 2.14
CA ASP A 144 -3.56 17.14 3.56
C ASP A 144 -2.11 16.73 3.84
N ARG A 145 -1.51 15.88 2.97
CA ARG A 145 -0.16 15.31 3.17
C ARG A 145 0.56 15.08 1.82
N PRO A 146 0.81 16.13 1.03
CA PRO A 146 1.38 15.97 -0.31
C PRO A 146 2.78 15.37 -0.27
N GLN A 147 3.58 15.68 0.76
CA GLN A 147 4.95 15.15 0.91
C GLN A 147 5.00 13.63 1.17
N ALA A 148 3.91 13.02 1.65
CA ALA A 148 3.88 11.58 1.83
C ALA A 148 3.73 10.84 0.49
N VAL A 149 3.19 11.51 -0.54
CA VAL A 149 2.86 10.90 -1.83
C VAL A 149 4.09 10.89 -2.74
N THR A 150 5.07 10.05 -2.40
CA THR A 150 6.33 9.90 -3.14
C THR A 150 6.33 8.70 -4.08
N THR A 151 5.54 7.67 -3.76
CA THR A 151 5.47 6.41 -4.50
C THR A 151 4.00 6.02 -4.68
N PRO A 152 3.66 5.31 -5.78
CA PRO A 152 2.28 4.86 -6.01
C PRO A 152 1.80 3.87 -4.94
N ASP A 153 2.72 3.21 -4.24
CA ASP A 153 2.42 2.24 -3.17
C ASP A 153 1.63 2.85 -2.01
N ILE A 154 1.73 4.17 -1.81
CA ILE A 154 0.95 4.89 -0.79
C ILE A 154 -0.56 4.77 -0.99
N PHE A 155 -1.00 4.57 -2.24
CA PHE A 155 -2.42 4.40 -2.58
C PHE A 155 -2.96 3.02 -2.19
N PHE A 156 -2.09 2.08 -1.86
CA PHE A 156 -2.47 0.79 -1.28
C PHE A 156 -2.46 0.82 0.25
N SER A 157 -1.44 1.44 0.84
CA SER A 157 -1.19 1.36 2.28
C SER A 157 -1.96 2.41 3.09
N SER A 158 -2.02 3.65 2.58
CA SER A 158 -2.42 4.83 3.36
C SER A 158 -3.63 5.56 2.79
N ILE A 159 -3.69 5.73 1.47
CA ILE A 159 -4.75 6.46 0.77
C ILE A 159 -5.54 5.46 -0.06
N GLU A 160 -6.63 4.90 0.49
CA GLU A 160 -7.44 3.88 -0.19
C GLU A 160 -7.99 4.38 -1.55
N TRP A 161 -7.22 4.16 -2.63
CA TRP A 161 -7.57 4.56 -3.99
C TRP A 161 -7.31 3.39 -4.96
N LYS A 162 -8.39 2.70 -5.36
CA LYS A 162 -8.32 1.45 -6.13
C LYS A 162 -8.08 1.63 -7.64
N TRP A 163 -8.33 2.82 -8.17
CA TRP A 163 -8.16 3.10 -9.61
C TRP A 163 -6.69 3.34 -9.98
N GLY A 164 -5.89 3.89 -9.08
CA GLY A 164 -4.45 4.13 -9.29
C GLY A 164 -3.56 2.91 -9.08
N THR A 165 -4.15 1.74 -8.77
CA THR A 165 -3.46 0.60 -8.13
C THR A 165 -3.60 -0.72 -8.89
N HIS A 166 -4.23 -0.76 -10.07
CA HIS A 166 -4.22 -1.94 -10.94
C HIS A 166 -3.05 -1.92 -11.93
N ASP A 167 -2.77 -3.05 -12.58
CA ASP A 167 -1.63 -3.32 -13.48
C ASP A 167 -1.00 -2.07 -14.13
N ASN A 168 0.30 -1.87 -13.86
CA ASN A 168 1.14 -0.73 -14.23
C ASN A 168 0.91 0.61 -13.50
N CYS A 169 -0.02 0.69 -12.53
CA CYS A 169 -0.25 1.86 -11.67
C CYS A 169 -0.23 3.20 -12.44
N ARG A 170 -0.72 3.23 -13.69
CA ARG A 170 -0.52 4.37 -14.61
C ARG A 170 -0.95 5.68 -13.96
N TYR A 171 -2.18 5.73 -13.48
CA TYR A 171 -2.75 6.91 -12.82
C TYR A 171 -2.09 7.22 -11.48
N GLY A 172 -1.65 6.19 -10.74
CA GLY A 172 -0.89 6.40 -9.49
C GLY A 172 0.44 7.10 -9.76
N ASN A 173 1.18 6.66 -10.78
CA ASN A 173 2.43 7.27 -11.20
C ASN A 173 2.25 8.70 -11.72
N GLU A 174 1.21 8.94 -12.54
CA GLU A 174 0.88 10.28 -13.02
C GLU A 174 0.55 11.24 -11.87
N VAL A 175 -0.25 10.81 -10.90
CA VAL A 175 -0.59 11.62 -9.72
C VAL A 175 0.66 11.92 -8.87
N VAL A 176 1.52 10.92 -8.63
CA VAL A 176 2.79 11.12 -7.92
C VAL A 176 3.67 12.12 -8.67
N ALA A 177 3.76 12.03 -10.00
CA ALA A 177 4.53 12.96 -10.81
C ALA A 177 3.97 14.40 -10.71
N VAL A 178 2.64 14.56 -10.81
CA VAL A 178 1.96 15.86 -10.66
C VAL A 178 2.27 16.47 -9.29
N ILE A 179 2.21 15.69 -8.22
CA ILE A 179 2.51 16.17 -6.87
C ILE A 179 4.00 16.52 -6.75
N GLY A 180 4.89 15.70 -7.31
CA GLY A 180 6.33 15.96 -7.32
C GLY A 180 6.72 17.21 -8.12
N ASP A 181 5.96 17.58 -9.16
CA ASP A 181 6.12 18.86 -9.85
C ASP A 181 5.74 20.03 -8.93
N ILE A 182 4.58 19.94 -8.27
CA ILE A 182 4.11 21.01 -7.35
C ILE A 182 5.06 21.18 -6.17
N LEU A 183 5.53 20.08 -5.57
CA LEU A 183 6.44 20.15 -4.42
C LEU A 183 7.77 20.82 -4.76
N ARG A 184 8.19 20.81 -6.04
CA ARG A 184 9.37 21.58 -6.48
C ARG A 184 9.13 23.08 -6.47
N ASP A 185 7.90 23.52 -6.73
CA ASP A 185 7.50 24.93 -6.67
C ASP A 185 7.27 25.42 -5.23
N TYR A 186 7.08 24.49 -4.29
CA TYR A 186 6.84 24.76 -2.86
C TYR A 186 7.85 24.01 -1.96
N PRO A 187 9.14 24.37 -2.00
CA PRO A 187 10.16 23.72 -1.19
C PRO A 187 9.90 23.93 0.31
N ASP A 188 9.95 22.83 1.07
CA ASP A 188 9.89 22.88 2.54
C ASP A 188 11.32 23.05 3.08
N ALA A 189 11.65 24.28 3.48
CA ALA A 189 12.96 24.64 4.00
C ALA A 189 13.38 23.82 5.24
N GLU A 190 12.43 23.28 6.02
CA GLU A 190 12.75 22.43 7.17
C GLU A 190 13.04 21.00 6.75
N GLN A 191 12.38 20.51 5.70
CA GLN A 191 12.65 19.18 5.15
C GLN A 191 14.03 19.16 4.48
N GLU A 192 14.38 20.20 3.71
CA GLU A 192 15.70 20.32 3.10
C GLU A 192 16.84 20.30 4.13
N LYS A 193 16.67 21.00 5.26
CA LYS A 193 17.65 20.96 6.36
C LYS A 193 17.80 19.56 6.95
N ARG A 194 16.69 18.83 7.11
CA ARG A 194 16.70 17.45 7.64
C ARG A 194 17.42 16.51 6.68
N ASP A 195 17.10 16.60 5.40
CA ASP A 195 17.69 15.74 4.37
C ASP A 195 19.19 16.04 4.22
N ALA A 196 19.59 17.32 4.25
CA ALA A 196 20.99 17.72 4.26
C ALA A 196 21.74 17.20 5.51
N ALA A 197 21.14 17.32 6.70
CA ALA A 197 21.73 16.79 7.92
C ALA A 197 21.84 15.25 7.91
N GLN A 198 20.89 14.57 7.26
CA GLN A 198 20.92 13.11 7.13
C GLN A 198 21.99 12.66 6.14
N GLN A 199 22.17 13.39 5.02
CA GLN A 199 23.26 13.17 4.07
C GLN A 199 24.63 13.44 4.70
N GLU A 200 24.77 14.51 5.48
CA GLU A 200 26.00 14.83 6.20
C GLU A 200 26.37 13.71 7.19
N LYS A 201 25.39 13.20 7.96
CA LYS A 201 25.59 12.05 8.85
C LYS A 201 26.03 10.81 8.08
N ALA A 202 25.35 10.47 6.99
CA ALA A 202 25.70 9.31 6.17
C ALA A 202 27.13 9.43 5.59
N PHE A 203 27.52 10.64 5.16
CA PHE A 203 28.87 10.92 4.70
C PHE A 203 29.91 10.79 5.81
N LEU A 204 29.63 11.33 7.00
CA LEU A 204 30.49 11.18 8.17
C LEU A 204 30.67 9.70 8.57
N GLU A 205 29.61 8.90 8.55
CA GLU A 205 29.71 7.46 8.81
C GLU A 205 30.60 6.74 7.79
N LEU A 206 30.48 7.09 6.51
CA LEU A 206 31.33 6.53 5.46
C LEU A 206 32.80 6.90 5.64
N THR A 207 33.09 8.17 5.95
CA THR A 207 34.47 8.62 6.19
C THR A 207 35.08 7.97 7.44
N VAL A 208 34.31 7.82 8.52
CA VAL A 208 34.74 7.10 9.72
C VAL A 208 35.04 5.63 9.41
N LYS A 209 34.18 4.95 8.63
CA LYS A 209 34.40 3.57 8.19
C LYS A 209 35.66 3.45 7.31
N ALA A 210 35.85 4.36 6.36
CA ALA A 210 37.03 4.38 5.49
C ALA A 210 38.33 4.60 6.29
N ASN A 211 38.33 5.55 7.22
CA ASN A 211 39.47 5.82 8.10
C ASN A 211 39.79 4.63 9.03
N LYS A 212 38.75 3.93 9.52
CA LYS A 212 38.92 2.71 10.31
C LYS A 212 39.63 1.63 9.49
N GLN A 213 39.19 1.37 8.25
CA GLN A 213 39.83 0.41 7.35
C GLN A 213 41.29 0.79 7.04
N LEU A 214 41.57 2.08 6.82
CA LEU A 214 42.94 2.55 6.60
C LEU A 214 43.83 2.27 7.82
N ARG A 215 43.34 2.57 9.03
CA ARG A 215 44.07 2.29 10.28
C ARG A 215 44.33 0.80 10.49
N GLU A 216 43.35 -0.05 10.17
CA GLU A 216 43.51 -1.51 10.25
C GLU A 216 44.58 -2.01 9.28
N LYS A 217 44.62 -1.50 8.04
CA LYS A 217 45.69 -1.81 7.08
C LYS A 217 47.07 -1.38 7.59
N HIS A 218 47.20 -0.16 8.12
CA HIS A 218 48.47 0.31 8.68
C HIS A 218 48.92 -0.54 9.88
N LYS A 219 47.98 -0.95 10.75
CA LYS A 219 48.30 -1.86 11.87
C LYS A 219 48.78 -3.21 11.39
N ALA A 220 48.14 -3.79 10.37
CA ALA A 220 48.55 -5.06 9.78
C ALA A 220 49.98 -4.98 9.21
N ILE A 221 50.26 -3.96 8.38
CA ILE A 221 51.61 -3.72 7.83
C ILE A 221 52.63 -3.53 8.96
N PHE A 222 52.30 -2.75 9.98
CA PHE A 222 53.19 -2.54 11.11
C PHE A 222 53.49 -3.86 11.86
N GLN A 223 52.48 -4.69 12.10
CA GLN A 223 52.67 -6.00 12.74
C GLN A 223 53.55 -6.93 11.90
N GLU A 224 53.34 -6.99 10.58
CA GLU A 224 54.18 -7.76 9.66
C GLU A 224 55.64 -7.30 9.72
N CYS A 225 55.88 -5.98 9.62
CA CYS A 225 57.23 -5.41 9.73
C CYS A 225 57.85 -5.68 11.10
N TRP A 226 57.08 -5.54 12.18
CA TRP A 226 57.54 -5.82 13.54
C TRP A 226 57.97 -7.27 13.69
N HIS A 227 57.15 -8.22 13.25
CA HIS A 227 57.48 -9.66 13.28
C HIS A 227 58.70 -10.01 12.40
N ALA A 228 58.91 -9.33 11.28
CA ALA A 228 60.08 -9.55 10.42
C ALA A 228 61.40 -9.08 11.08
N VAL A 229 61.35 -8.01 11.88
CA VAL A 229 62.53 -7.43 12.55
C VAL A 229 62.78 -8.07 13.93
N PHE A 230 61.72 -8.48 14.62
CA PHE A 230 61.76 -8.97 15.99
C PHE A 230 61.64 -10.51 16.02
N ASN A 231 62.76 -11.20 16.20
CA ASN A 231 62.79 -12.66 16.30
C ASN A 231 62.37 -13.09 17.71
N ILE A 232 61.12 -13.58 17.83
CA ILE A 232 60.42 -13.94 19.09
C ILE A 232 61.23 -14.93 19.94
N THR A 233 62.05 -15.78 19.33
CA THR A 233 62.88 -16.77 20.06
C THR A 233 64.11 -16.21 20.77
N THR A 234 64.53 -14.97 20.48
CA THR A 234 65.82 -14.43 20.98
C THR A 234 65.72 -13.08 21.70
N GLU A 235 64.57 -12.40 21.68
CA GLU A 235 64.37 -11.04 22.23
C GLU A 235 65.43 -10.00 21.81
N LYS A 236 66.13 -10.23 20.70
CA LYS A 236 67.17 -9.35 20.18
C LYS A 236 66.79 -8.88 18.78
N MET A 237 67.00 -7.59 18.50
CA MET A 237 66.88 -7.05 17.14
C MET A 237 67.84 -7.79 16.20
N VAL A 238 67.35 -8.20 15.04
CA VAL A 238 68.18 -8.86 14.01
C VAL A 238 69.13 -7.83 13.40
N THR A 239 70.36 -7.76 13.92
CA THR A 239 71.47 -7.07 13.25
C THR A 239 72.03 -7.98 12.17
N ARG A 240 71.49 -7.89 10.94
CA ARG A 240 72.23 -8.39 9.77
C ARG A 240 73.42 -7.45 9.53
N GLY A 241 74.51 -7.68 10.27
CA GLY A 241 75.81 -7.17 9.86
C GLY A 241 76.14 -7.73 8.49
N ARG A 242 76.48 -6.86 7.53
CA ARG A 242 77.12 -7.29 6.29
C ARG A 242 78.43 -7.97 6.70
N GLY A 243 78.39 -9.30 6.77
CA GLY A 243 79.56 -10.10 7.06
C GLY A 243 80.67 -9.72 6.10
N ALA A 244 81.83 -9.41 6.68
CA ALA A 244 83.08 -9.33 5.97
C ALA A 244 83.26 -10.61 5.15
N THR A 245 83.13 -10.49 3.84
CA THR A 245 83.69 -11.45 2.90
C THR A 245 85.20 -11.42 3.08
N LYS A 246 85.72 -12.51 3.64
CA LYS A 246 87.15 -12.87 3.54
C LYS A 246 87.56 -13.02 2.09
#